data_AF-A0A524CV51-F1
#
_entry.id   AF-A0A524CV51-F1
#
_cell.length_a   1.000
_cell.length_b   1.000
_cell.length_c   1.000
_cell.angle_alpha   90.00
_cell.angle_beta   90.00
_cell.angle_gamma   90.00
#
_symmetry.space_group_name_H-M   'P 1'
#
loop_
_entity.id
_entity.type
_entity.pdbx_description
1 polymer ?
#
loop_
_entity_poly.entity_id
_entity_poly.type
_entity_poly.pdbx_seq_one_letter_code
_entity_poly.pdbx_strand_id
1 'polypeptide(L)'
;EGEEEAVAVKGILPTAETIGIADEFRSATAGRSFFGYEFRGFEPVPSNLQEEKILEIRERKGMPLEMPNLSSWSRYVYRRT
;
A
#
# COMPACT_ATOMS: atom_id res chain seq x y z
N GLU A 1 -8.92 -6.95 -42.60
CA GLU A 1 -8.02 -6.84 -41.43
C GLU A 1 -8.91 -6.98 -40.21
N GLY A 2 -8.74 -8.06 -39.44
CA GLY A 2 -9.59 -8.31 -38.27
C GLY A 2 -9.27 -7.27 -37.20
N GLU A 3 -10.29 -6.57 -36.72
CA GLU A 3 -10.19 -5.79 -35.49
C GLU A 3 -9.73 -6.74 -34.38
N GLU A 4 -8.52 -6.55 -33.88
CA GLU A 4 -8.11 -7.23 -32.64
C GLU A 4 -9.04 -6.72 -31.53
N GLU A 5 -9.90 -7.60 -31.00
CA GLU A 5 -10.77 -7.28 -29.86
C GLU A 5 -9.90 -6.92 -28.64
N ALA A 6 -9.68 -5.63 -28.43
CA ALA A 6 -8.98 -5.10 -27.27
C ALA A 6 -9.95 -5.00 -26.08
N VAL A 7 -9.63 -5.66 -24.98
CA VAL A 7 -10.39 -5.57 -23.73
C VAL A 7 -9.75 -4.53 -22.81
N ALA A 8 -10.53 -3.53 -22.38
CA ALA A 8 -10.09 -2.53 -21.42
C ALA A 8 -10.49 -2.93 -20.00
N VAL A 9 -9.52 -3.09 -19.10
CA VAL A 9 -9.75 -3.38 -17.69
C VAL A 9 -9.38 -2.16 -16.85
N LYS A 10 -10.25 -1.78 -15.92
CA LYS A 10 -9.99 -0.72 -14.94
C LYS A 10 -10.16 -1.27 -13.54
N GLY A 11 -9.22 -0.96 -12.66
CA GLY A 11 -9.21 -1.42 -11.28
C GLY A 11 -8.41 -0.50 -10.38
N ILE A 12 -8.47 -0.76 -9.09
CA ILE A 12 -7.71 -0.05 -8.07
C ILE A 12 -6.71 -1.05 -7.50
N LEU A 13 -5.45 -0.62 -7.36
CA LEU A 13 -4.38 -1.43 -6.81
C LEU A 13 -3.67 -0.67 -5.68
N PRO A 14 -3.37 -1.31 -4.54
CA PRO A 14 -2.54 -0.72 -3.50
C PRO A 14 -1.12 -0.47 -4.02
N THR A 15 -0.53 0.69 -3.69
CA THR A 15 0.84 1.02 -4.12
C THR A 15 1.87 0.00 -3.62
N ALA A 16 1.64 -0.61 -2.45
CA ALA A 16 2.52 -1.64 -1.90
C ALA A 16 2.69 -2.85 -2.85
N GLU A 17 1.67 -3.17 -3.65
CA GLU A 17 1.65 -4.33 -4.56
C GLU A 17 2.05 -3.94 -6.01
N THR A 18 2.46 -2.70 -6.25
CA THR A 18 2.86 -2.26 -7.61
C THR A 18 4.28 -2.69 -8.00
N ILE A 19 5.07 -3.17 -7.05
CA ILE A 19 6.46 -3.56 -7.29
C ILE A 19 6.46 -4.85 -8.12
N GLY A 20 6.98 -4.77 -9.35
CA GLY A 20 7.04 -5.93 -10.27
C GLY A 20 5.82 -6.12 -11.17
N ILE A 21 4.80 -5.25 -11.07
CA ILE A 21 3.55 -5.37 -11.84
C ILE A 21 3.76 -5.44 -13.36
N ALA A 22 4.79 -4.76 -13.87
CA ALA A 22 5.10 -4.75 -15.29
C ALA A 22 5.46 -6.14 -15.83
N ASP A 23 6.18 -6.93 -15.03
CA ASP A 23 6.62 -8.26 -15.42
C ASP A 23 5.48 -9.26 -15.27
N GLU A 24 4.66 -9.12 -14.24
CA GLU A 24 3.44 -9.91 -14.06
C GLU A 24 2.47 -9.73 -15.23
N PHE A 25 2.18 -8.49 -15.64
CA PHE A 25 1.26 -8.22 -16.75
C PHE A 25 1.80 -8.70 -18.09
N ARG A 26 3.10 -8.51 -18.34
CA ARG A 26 3.74 -9.06 -19.55
C ARG A 26 3.68 -10.58 -19.57
N SER A 27 3.97 -11.24 -18.45
CA SER A 27 3.91 -12.70 -18.36
C SER A 27 2.48 -13.21 -18.55
N ALA A 28 1.49 -12.58 -17.93
CA ALA A 28 0.08 -12.97 -18.00
C ALA A 28 -0.54 -12.78 -19.39
N THR A 29 -0.06 -11.80 -20.16
CA THR A 29 -0.60 -11.45 -21.49
C THR A 29 0.34 -11.80 -22.65
N ALA A 30 1.39 -12.58 -22.40
CA ALA A 30 2.43 -12.91 -23.38
C ALA A 30 3.01 -11.66 -24.07
N GLY A 31 3.20 -10.57 -23.31
CA GLY A 31 3.78 -9.31 -23.78
C GLY A 31 2.85 -8.40 -24.57
N ARG A 32 1.56 -8.72 -24.65
CA ARG A 32 0.57 -7.95 -25.44
C ARG A 32 -0.16 -6.87 -24.65
N SER A 33 -0.07 -6.86 -23.31
CA SER A 33 -0.72 -5.83 -22.49
C SER A 33 -0.05 -4.47 -22.61
N PHE A 34 -0.86 -3.43 -22.81
CA PHE A 34 -0.49 -2.05 -22.54
C PHE A 34 -1.24 -1.57 -21.30
N PHE A 35 -0.53 -1.00 -20.32
CA PHE A 35 -1.13 -0.56 -19.06
C PHE A 35 -0.52 0.76 -18.59
N GLY A 36 -1.28 1.45 -17.75
CA GLY A 36 -0.86 2.65 -17.03
C GLY A 36 -1.71 2.80 -15.77
N TYR A 37 -1.20 3.53 -14.79
CA TYR A 37 -1.91 3.84 -13.56
C TYR A 37 -1.67 5.29 -13.17
N GLU A 38 -2.64 5.85 -12.46
CA GLU A 38 -2.59 7.21 -11.91
C GLU A 38 -2.76 7.17 -10.39
N PHE A 39 -2.30 8.21 -9.70
CA PHE A 39 -2.53 8.33 -8.27
C PHE A 39 -3.99 8.68 -8.01
N ARG A 40 -4.69 7.81 -7.26
CA ARG A 40 -6.09 8.03 -6.88
C ARG A 40 -6.27 8.68 -5.51
N GLY A 41 -5.52 8.24 -4.51
CA GLY A 41 -5.72 8.67 -3.12
C GLY A 41 -5.18 7.67 -2.10
N PHE A 42 -5.60 7.82 -0.84
CA PHE A 42 -5.27 6.92 0.26
C PHE A 42 -6.53 6.21 0.75
N GLU A 43 -6.39 4.92 1.05
CA GLU A 43 -7.44 4.08 1.63
C GLU A 43 -6.91 3.42 2.92
N PRO A 44 -7.79 3.08 3.88
CA PRO A 44 -7.37 2.44 5.12
C PRO A 44 -6.79 1.04 4.84
N VAL A 45 -5.71 0.71 5.55
CA VAL A 45 -5.12 -0.64 5.53
C VAL A 45 -6.10 -1.62 6.19
N PRO A 46 -6.27 -2.84 5.66
CA PRO A 46 -7.04 -3.89 6.32
C PRO A 46 -6.59 -4.12 7.78
N SER A 47 -7.55 -4.31 8.69
CA SER A 47 -7.29 -4.38 10.14
C SER A 47 -6.28 -5.47 10.53
N ASN A 48 -6.25 -6.57 9.77
CA ASN A 48 -5.34 -7.69 10.00
C ASN A 48 -3.88 -7.39 9.61
N LEU A 49 -3.64 -6.42 8.72
CA LEU A 49 -2.29 -6.03 8.26
C LEU A 49 -1.79 -4.75 8.94
N GLN A 50 -2.68 -4.02 9.61
CA GLN A 50 -2.38 -2.70 10.14
C GLN A 50 -1.28 -2.73 11.20
N GLU A 51 -1.33 -3.67 12.15
CA GLU A 51 -0.34 -3.78 13.23
C GLU A 51 1.05 -4.10 12.69
N GLU A 52 1.16 -5.11 11.83
CA GLU A 52 2.41 -5.50 11.17
C GLU A 52 3.06 -4.31 10.44
N LYS A 53 2.29 -3.61 9.60
CA LYS A 53 2.81 -2.46 8.83
C LYS A 53 3.20 -1.29 9.71
N ILE A 54 2.51 -1.05 10.83
CA ILE A 54 2.92 -0.03 11.79
C ILE A 54 4.27 -0.40 12.41
N LEU A 55 4.46 -1.65 12.83
CA LEU A 55 5.70 -2.09 13.45
C LEU A 55 6.89 -2.06 12.47
N GLU A 56 6.72 -2.51 11.22
CA GLU A 56 7.73 -2.42 10.16
C GLU A 56 8.18 -0.95 9.92
N ILE A 57 7.23 -0.02 9.88
CA ILE A 57 7.53 1.40 9.70
C ILE A 57 8.29 1.96 10.89
N ARG A 58 7.95 1.53 12.11
CA ARG A 58 8.63 1.97 13.35
C ARG A 58 10.04 1.44 13.43
N GLU A 59 10.26 0.18 13.06
CA GLU A 59 11.58 -0.43 12.98
C GLU A 59 12.50 0.34 12.03
N ARG A 60 12.01 0.61 10.81
CA ARG A 60 12.75 1.38 9.80
C ARG A 60 13.09 2.80 10.27
N LYS A 61 12.28 3.36 11.16
CA LYS A 61 12.50 4.69 11.76
C LYS A 61 13.31 4.66 13.06
N GLY A 62 13.75 3.49 13.53
CA GLY A 62 14.47 3.35 14.81
C GLY A 62 13.61 3.69 16.04
N MET A 63 12.29 3.50 15.94
CA MET A 63 11.35 3.74 17.03
C MET A 63 11.11 2.45 17.85
N PRO A 64 10.57 2.55 19.07
CA PRO A 64 10.19 1.37 19.85
C PRO A 64 9.22 0.46 19.09
N LEU A 65 9.50 -0.85 19.05
CA LEU A 65 8.70 -1.91 18.43
C LEU A 65 7.44 -2.26 19.25
N GLU A 66 6.74 -1.24 19.72
CA GLU A 66 5.49 -1.37 20.45
C GLU A 66 4.42 -0.49 19.82
N MET A 67 3.18 -0.97 19.89
CA MET A 67 2.03 -0.16 19.52
C MET A 67 1.91 1.04 20.47
N PRO A 68 1.62 2.24 19.95
CA PRO A 68 1.42 3.42 20.79
C PRO A 68 0.36 3.17 21.86
N ASN A 69 0.73 3.36 23.11
CA ASN A 69 -0.14 3.23 24.27
C ASN A 69 -0.32 4.59 24.97
N LEU A 70 -1.29 4.71 25.89
CA LEU A 70 -1.52 5.96 26.64
C LEU A 70 -0.26 6.53 27.30
N SER A 71 0.68 5.68 27.73
CA SER A 71 1.96 6.11 28.28
C SER A 71 2.84 6.85 27.26
N SER A 72 2.80 6.45 25.99
CA SER A 72 3.50 7.11 24.88
C SER A 72 3.16 8.60 24.73
N TRP A 73 1.93 8.99 25.10
CA TRP A 73 1.45 10.38 25.06
C TRP A 73 1.55 11.12 26.39
N SER A 74 1.97 10.47 27.47
CA SER A 74 2.03 11.08 28.81
C SER A 74 2.93 12.33 28.86
N ARG A 75 3.95 12.40 28.00
CA ARG A 75 4.81 13.59 27.84
C ARG A 75 4.08 14.85 27.34
N TYR A 76 2.91 14.69 26.72
CA TYR A 76 2.11 15.78 26.17
C TYR A 76 0.86 16.10 26.99
N VAL A 77 0.52 15.26 27.96
CA VAL A 77 -0.63 15.51 28.83
C VAL A 77 -0.20 16.52 29.89
N TYR A 78 -0.69 17.76 29.77
CA TYR A 78 -0.49 18.78 30.79
C TYR A 78 -1.20 18.34 32.08
N ARG A 79 -0.41 17.95 33.09
CA ARG A 79 -0.93 17.69 34.43
C ARG A 79 -1.08 19.02 35.14
N ARG A 80 -2.33 19.51 35.25
CA ARG A 80 -2.64 20.64 36.11
C ARG A 80 -2.50 20.17 37.56
N THR A 81 -1.46 20.65 38.25
CA THR A 81 -1.34 20.54 39.72
C THR A 81 -2.41 21.38 40.41
#